data_AF-A0A2H6LLF9-F1
#
_entry.id   AF-A0A2H6LLF9-F1
#
_cell.length_a   1.000
_cell.length_b   1.000
_cell.length_c   1.000
_cell.angle_alpha   90.00
_cell.angle_beta   90.00
_cell.angle_gamma   90.00
#
_symmetry.space_group_name_H-M   'P 1'
#
loop_
_entity.id
_entity.type
_entity.pdbx_description
1 polymer ?
#
loop_
_entity_poly.entity_id
_entity_poly.type
_entity_poly.pdbx_seq_one_letter_code
_entity_poly.pdbx_strand_id
1 'polypeptide(L)'
;MVVPKTEIDVYIGKFLNNRYLIKDLIGKGGMGRVYLAEDAAKGGILVAVKILMLSLGNQQISQRFAREIFIGAQLGRKSKNIVQVLSYGMTDDKTPFYVMEYLQGKNLKQILKVQPLTLVKFVDICQQICLGLQCAHQGISLKGEIYPIVHRDIKPENIFIIDDGKQGEIVKILDFGIAKFLTERSGMTLTDSFIGSLPYCSPEHMEGRKLLDVRSDIYSLGVLMFEMLTGKHPFQIESNTFGSWYQAHRFQAPPTPEQVNPEVKIPQVLKKLLLTCLAKEVSERPQTISQVLVVLEKIKRQVARDFSLESDSVSSPVNLVPVTSISEKECLQKTWPKNKPIASIGFPHLLHTTQGVIPTFWAMLPKQEITNFSDKYHSTEFIDKMNLYPMLLWVTVLYNAQFSLTKWLSYFLDLKDNRGQRIAKLLADRGYYHLLFFALEEPTQCANVMTLTLTAKQRQQLTDWLELEEKSHEAIASEQAKTILKAEYLNLKSEILQKLVERQQIAKLGFRAWLSQLFDKILQIISRS
;
A
#
# COMPACT_ATOMS: atom_id res chain seq x y z
N MET A 1 -21.33 -28.71 -26.53
CA MET A 1 -20.49 -27.87 -25.65
C MET A 1 -19.97 -26.70 -26.46
N VAL A 2 -20.48 -25.50 -26.19
CA VAL A 2 -20.05 -24.27 -26.85
C VAL A 2 -18.80 -23.79 -26.11
N VAL A 3 -17.65 -23.82 -26.79
CA VAL A 3 -16.42 -23.18 -26.31
C VAL A 3 -16.70 -21.68 -26.21
N PRO A 4 -16.44 -20.99 -25.08
CA PRO A 4 -16.59 -19.55 -25.04
C PRO A 4 -15.55 -18.94 -25.97
N LYS A 5 -15.99 -18.25 -27.03
CA LYS A 5 -15.13 -17.32 -27.76
C LYS A 5 -14.66 -16.28 -26.74
N THR A 6 -13.37 -16.27 -26.42
CA THR A 6 -12.72 -15.13 -25.78
C THR A 6 -12.91 -13.94 -26.71
N GLU A 7 -13.87 -13.06 -26.41
CA GLU A 7 -13.99 -11.76 -27.07
C GLU A 7 -12.66 -11.03 -26.86
N ILE A 8 -11.88 -10.91 -27.93
CA ILE A 8 -10.70 -10.04 -27.95
C ILE A 8 -11.24 -8.62 -27.81
N ASP A 9 -10.85 -7.94 -26.72
CA ASP A 9 -11.29 -6.57 -26.47
C ASP A 9 -10.89 -5.67 -27.65
N VAL A 10 -11.85 -4.87 -28.14
CA VAL A 10 -11.73 -4.13 -29.40
C VAL A 10 -10.61 -3.08 -29.40
N TYR A 11 -10.06 -2.71 -28.25
CA TYR A 11 -9.02 -1.70 -28.12
C TYR A 11 -7.62 -2.28 -27.90
N ILE A 12 -7.48 -3.50 -27.39
CA ILE A 12 -6.16 -4.09 -27.08
C ILE A 12 -5.32 -4.22 -28.35
N GLY A 13 -4.06 -3.78 -28.28
CA GLY A 13 -3.12 -3.78 -29.41
C GLY A 13 -3.31 -2.62 -30.39
N LYS A 14 -4.30 -1.73 -30.19
CA LYS A 14 -4.54 -0.56 -31.03
C LYS A 14 -4.00 0.72 -30.41
N PHE A 15 -3.71 1.70 -31.28
CA PHE A 15 -3.43 3.06 -30.85
C PHE A 15 -4.71 3.87 -30.72
N LEU A 16 -4.84 4.61 -29.61
CA LEU A 16 -5.80 5.70 -29.51
C LEU A 16 -5.11 7.02 -29.86
N ASN A 17 -5.72 7.78 -30.78
CA ASN A 17 -5.23 9.06 -31.29
C ASN A 17 -3.76 9.02 -31.73
N ASN A 18 -3.34 7.90 -32.35
CA ASN A 18 -1.97 7.66 -32.78
C ASN A 18 -0.89 7.88 -31.69
N ARG A 19 -1.27 7.74 -30.42
CA ARG A 19 -0.40 8.08 -29.28
C ARG A 19 -0.40 7.03 -28.18
N TYR A 20 -1.56 6.55 -27.76
CA TYR A 20 -1.66 5.64 -26.63
C TYR A 20 -1.85 4.21 -27.13
N LEU A 21 -0.80 3.40 -27.05
CA LEU A 21 -0.87 1.97 -27.41
C LEU A 21 -1.52 1.20 -26.26
N ILE A 22 -2.72 0.68 -26.48
CA ILE A 22 -3.45 -0.08 -25.48
C ILE A 22 -2.83 -1.47 -25.30
N LYS A 23 -2.37 -1.78 -24.08
CA LYS A 23 -1.67 -3.02 -23.74
C LYS A 23 -2.59 -4.06 -23.13
N ASP A 24 -3.41 -3.65 -22.16
CA ASP A 24 -4.25 -4.58 -21.39
C ASP A 24 -5.47 -3.88 -20.79
N LEU A 25 -6.52 -4.65 -20.47
CA LEU A 25 -7.70 -4.19 -19.75
C LEU A 25 -7.49 -4.38 -18.24
N ILE A 26 -7.34 -3.27 -17.50
CA ILE A 26 -7.04 -3.28 -16.05
C ILE A 26 -8.26 -2.99 -15.18
N GLY A 27 -9.40 -2.62 -15.77
CA GLY A 27 -10.64 -2.42 -15.01
C GLY A 27 -11.87 -2.30 -15.90
N LYS A 28 -13.01 -2.81 -15.40
CA LYS A 28 -14.33 -2.68 -16.04
C LYS A 28 -15.35 -2.25 -14.99
N GLY A 29 -16.12 -1.21 -15.29
CA GLY A 29 -17.18 -0.70 -14.41
C GLY A 29 -18.35 -0.12 -15.19
N GLY A 30 -19.42 0.28 -14.48
CA GLY A 30 -20.65 0.77 -15.11
C GLY A 30 -20.51 2.06 -15.93
N MET A 31 -19.40 2.79 -15.77
CA MET A 31 -19.14 4.06 -16.47
C MET A 31 -18.12 3.93 -17.61
N GLY A 32 -17.47 2.78 -17.76
CA GLY A 32 -16.37 2.64 -18.72
C GLY A 32 -15.44 1.47 -18.46
N ARG A 33 -14.44 1.36 -19.34
CA ARG A 33 -13.31 0.43 -19.24
C ARG A 33 -12.02 1.22 -19.01
N VAL A 34 -11.14 0.69 -18.17
CA VAL A 34 -9.82 1.27 -17.86
C VAL A 34 -8.77 0.32 -18.42
N TYR A 35 -7.86 0.85 -19.22
CA TYR A 35 -6.79 0.10 -19.86
C TYR A 35 -5.43 0.58 -19.40
N LEU A 36 -4.46 -0.35 -19.36
CA LEU A 36 -3.05 -0.03 -19.34
C LEU A 36 -2.63 0.33 -20.76
N ALA A 37 -1.90 1.43 -20.92
CA ALA A 37 -1.38 1.86 -22.21
C ALA A 37 0.03 2.42 -22.10
N GLU A 38 0.74 2.45 -23.22
CA GLU A 38 2.03 3.14 -23.37
C GLU A 38 1.81 4.47 -24.11
N ASP A 39 2.28 5.59 -23.54
CA ASP A 39 2.29 6.89 -24.21
C ASP A 39 3.50 6.98 -25.14
N ALA A 40 3.30 6.65 -26.42
CA ALA A 40 4.37 6.62 -27.43
C ALA A 40 5.04 7.99 -27.62
N ALA A 41 4.29 9.09 -27.42
CA ALA A 41 4.85 10.44 -27.51
C ALA A 41 5.77 10.80 -26.32
N LYS A 42 5.74 10.01 -25.25
CA LYS A 42 6.58 10.20 -24.05
C LYS A 42 7.54 9.02 -23.82
N GLY A 43 7.98 8.37 -24.89
CA GLY A 43 8.96 7.28 -24.80
C GLY A 43 8.40 6.00 -24.18
N GLY A 44 7.10 5.73 -24.34
CA GLY A 44 6.48 4.48 -23.90
C GLY A 44 6.17 4.42 -22.40
N ILE A 45 6.11 5.56 -21.70
CA ILE A 45 5.71 5.61 -20.29
C ILE A 45 4.31 5.02 -20.12
N LEU A 46 4.14 4.17 -19.11
CA LEU A 46 2.85 3.56 -18.78
C LEU A 46 1.86 4.60 -18.25
N VAL A 47 0.65 4.54 -18.78
CA VAL A 47 -0.50 5.38 -18.41
C VAL A 47 -1.75 4.53 -18.28
N ALA A 48 -2.73 5.01 -17.53
CA ALA A 48 -4.06 4.41 -17.49
C ALA A 48 -5.02 5.21 -18.38
N VAL A 49 -5.73 4.54 -19.28
CA VAL A 49 -6.69 5.13 -20.21
C VAL A 49 -8.09 4.67 -19.86
N LYS A 50 -8.97 5.58 -19.45
CA LYS A 50 -10.38 5.26 -19.22
C LYS A 50 -11.22 5.68 -20.40
N ILE A 51 -11.83 4.71 -21.06
CA ILE A 51 -12.78 4.90 -22.16
C ILE A 51 -14.19 4.80 -21.56
N LEU A 52 -15.00 5.83 -21.76
CA LEU A 52 -16.35 5.90 -21.18
C LEU A 52 -17.35 5.13 -22.03
N MET A 53 -18.42 4.60 -21.42
CA MET A 53 -19.52 3.96 -22.17
C MET A 53 -20.59 4.96 -22.66
N LEU A 54 -20.34 6.26 -22.53
CA LEU A 54 -21.25 7.32 -22.95
C LEU A 54 -20.88 7.82 -24.34
N SER A 55 -21.76 7.64 -25.33
CA SER A 55 -21.63 8.31 -26.62
C SER A 55 -21.97 9.79 -26.47
N LEU A 56 -21.05 10.67 -26.87
CA LEU A 56 -21.27 12.11 -26.83
C LEU A 56 -22.05 12.58 -28.06
N GLY A 57 -23.33 12.21 -28.14
CA GLY A 57 -24.23 12.69 -29.19
C GLY A 57 -24.61 14.18 -29.06
N ASN A 58 -24.32 14.82 -27.92
CA ASN A 58 -24.74 16.19 -27.59
C ASN A 58 -23.54 17.06 -27.16
N GLN A 59 -23.36 18.23 -27.79
CA GLN A 59 -22.28 19.20 -27.51
C GLN A 59 -22.20 19.61 -26.03
N GLN A 60 -23.33 19.66 -25.32
CA GLN A 60 -23.36 20.00 -23.89
C GLN A 60 -22.64 18.95 -23.01
N ILE A 61 -22.71 17.67 -23.39
CA ILE A 61 -22.06 16.58 -22.64
C ILE A 61 -20.55 16.64 -22.86
N SER A 62 -20.10 16.98 -24.07
CA SER A 62 -18.68 17.14 -24.40
C SER A 62 -18.02 18.30 -23.65
N GLN A 63 -18.69 19.46 -23.55
CA GLN A 63 -18.19 20.61 -22.79
C GLN A 63 -18.05 20.30 -21.29
N ARG A 64 -19.01 19.56 -20.74
CA ARG A 64 -18.95 19.12 -19.34
C ARG A 64 -17.82 18.12 -19.12
N PHE A 65 -17.64 17.16 -20.03
CA PHE A 65 -16.55 16.19 -19.95
C PHE A 65 -15.19 16.90 -19.93
N ALA A 66 -14.97 17.84 -20.84
CA ALA A 66 -13.74 18.63 -20.87
C ALA A 66 -13.51 19.43 -19.57
N ARG A 67 -14.58 20.00 -18.99
CA ARG A 67 -14.51 20.71 -17.70
C ARG A 67 -14.08 19.78 -16.55
N GLU A 68 -14.64 18.58 -16.48
CA GLU A 68 -14.31 17.63 -15.41
C GLU A 68 -12.87 17.11 -15.52
N ILE A 69 -12.39 16.86 -16.74
CA ILE A 69 -10.98 16.55 -16.98
C ILE A 69 -10.07 17.69 -16.55
N PHE A 70 -10.43 18.93 -16.88
CA PHE A 70 -9.68 20.11 -16.46
C PHE A 70 -9.60 20.19 -14.93
N ILE A 71 -10.73 20.00 -14.23
CA ILE A 71 -10.78 19.98 -12.77
C ILE A 71 -9.85 18.89 -12.21
N GLY A 72 -9.97 17.65 -12.68
CA GLY A 72 -9.13 16.54 -12.24
C GLY A 72 -7.63 16.79 -12.46
N ALA A 73 -7.27 17.36 -13.60
CA ALA A 73 -5.88 17.71 -13.91
C ALA A 73 -5.33 18.79 -12.97
N GLN A 74 -6.13 19.83 -12.66
CA GLN A 74 -5.73 20.88 -11.72
C GLN A 74 -5.59 20.35 -10.29
N LEU A 75 -6.52 19.51 -9.84
CA LEU A 75 -6.48 18.92 -8.51
C LEU A 75 -5.31 17.96 -8.33
N GLY A 76 -5.06 17.07 -9.30
CA GLY A 76 -3.92 16.14 -9.26
C GLY A 76 -2.55 16.83 -9.29
N ARG A 77 -2.46 18.04 -9.87
CA ARG A 77 -1.23 18.87 -9.77
C ARG A 77 -1.05 19.49 -8.38
N LYS A 78 -2.14 19.84 -7.70
CA LYS A 78 -2.10 20.49 -6.38
C LYS A 78 -1.86 19.51 -5.23
N SER A 79 -2.31 18.26 -5.37
CA SER A 79 -2.24 17.27 -4.29
C SER A 79 -1.75 15.92 -4.77
N LYS A 80 -0.73 15.40 -4.09
CA LYS A 80 -0.25 14.02 -4.28
C LYS A 80 -1.29 12.96 -3.93
N ASN A 81 -2.31 13.33 -3.15
CA ASN A 81 -3.39 12.44 -2.73
C ASN A 81 -4.56 12.37 -3.71
N ILE A 82 -4.42 12.96 -4.90
CA ILE A 82 -5.39 12.91 -5.98
C ILE A 82 -4.69 12.36 -7.23
N VAL A 83 -5.37 11.48 -7.97
CA VAL A 83 -4.83 10.96 -9.23
C VAL A 83 -4.64 12.08 -10.26
N GLN A 84 -3.51 12.09 -10.93
CA GLN A 84 -3.20 13.07 -11.95
C GLN A 84 -3.82 12.68 -13.30
N VAL A 85 -4.76 13.49 -13.76
CA VAL A 85 -5.25 13.42 -15.13
C VAL A 85 -4.28 14.16 -16.06
N LEU A 86 -3.82 13.45 -17.09
CA LEU A 86 -2.75 13.87 -17.99
C LEU A 86 -3.29 14.44 -19.31
N SER A 87 -4.34 13.83 -19.85
CA SER A 87 -4.88 14.18 -21.17
C SER A 87 -6.30 13.64 -21.34
N TYR A 88 -6.97 14.04 -22.42
CA TYR A 88 -8.24 13.47 -22.86
C TYR A 88 -8.34 13.50 -24.38
N GLY A 89 -9.29 12.75 -24.91
CA GLY A 89 -9.57 12.70 -26.34
C GLY A 89 -10.90 12.01 -26.64
N MET A 90 -11.14 11.83 -27.93
CA MET A 90 -12.19 10.99 -28.47
C MET A 90 -11.53 9.86 -29.26
N THR A 91 -12.12 8.68 -29.21
CA THR A 91 -11.82 7.59 -30.14
C THR A 91 -12.41 7.90 -31.53
N ASP A 92 -12.08 7.08 -32.54
CA ASP A 92 -12.59 7.24 -33.91
C ASP A 92 -14.13 7.12 -33.99
N ASP A 93 -14.73 6.29 -33.12
CA ASP A 93 -16.18 6.15 -32.93
C ASP A 93 -16.80 7.25 -32.05
N LYS A 94 -16.07 8.35 -31.80
CA LYS A 94 -16.51 9.50 -30.99
C LYS A 94 -16.83 9.15 -29.54
N THR A 95 -16.18 8.13 -29.00
CA THR A 95 -16.28 7.76 -27.59
C THR A 95 -15.23 8.52 -26.79
N PRO A 96 -15.60 9.27 -25.75
CA PRO A 96 -14.64 10.02 -24.95
C PRO A 96 -13.76 9.09 -24.11
N PHE A 97 -12.49 9.47 -24.02
CA PHE A 97 -11.55 8.85 -23.10
C PHE A 97 -10.70 9.91 -22.39
N TYR A 98 -10.16 9.54 -21.24
CA TYR A 98 -9.13 10.31 -20.57
C TYR A 98 -7.97 9.45 -20.12
N VAL A 99 -6.82 10.09 -19.99
CA VAL A 99 -5.54 9.47 -19.65
C VAL A 99 -5.10 10.01 -18.31
N MET A 100 -4.70 9.12 -17.41
CA MET A 100 -4.21 9.44 -16.08
C MET A 100 -2.92 8.69 -15.78
N GLU A 101 -2.22 9.09 -14.73
CA GLU A 101 -1.04 8.35 -14.25
C GLU A 101 -1.41 6.89 -13.99
N TYR A 102 -0.50 5.97 -14.38
CA TYR A 102 -0.67 4.56 -14.05
C TYR A 102 -0.22 4.32 -12.60
N LEU A 103 -1.12 3.81 -11.78
CA LEU A 103 -0.88 3.51 -10.37
C LEU A 103 -0.61 2.02 -10.17
N GLN A 104 0.55 1.69 -9.61
CA GLN A 104 0.90 0.32 -9.21
C GLN A 104 0.57 0.11 -7.74
N GLY A 105 -0.51 -0.63 -7.47
CA GLY A 105 -1.03 -0.79 -6.12
C GLY A 105 -2.39 -1.47 -6.09
N LYS A 106 -3.15 -1.27 -5.01
CA LYS A 106 -4.47 -1.86 -4.82
C LYS A 106 -5.47 -0.80 -4.37
N ASN A 107 -6.73 -0.95 -4.77
CA ASN A 107 -7.79 -0.15 -4.19
C ASN A 107 -8.17 -0.66 -2.79
N LEU A 108 -8.77 0.21 -1.98
CA LEU A 108 -9.12 -0.07 -0.61
C LEU A 108 -10.13 -1.23 -0.50
N LYS A 109 -11.03 -1.40 -1.49
CA LYS A 109 -11.93 -2.57 -1.54
C LYS A 109 -11.16 -3.89 -1.59
N GLN A 110 -10.11 -3.97 -2.40
CA GLN A 110 -9.26 -5.17 -2.49
C GLN A 110 -8.50 -5.41 -1.19
N ILE A 111 -8.08 -4.35 -0.50
CA ILE A 111 -7.34 -4.44 0.76
C ILE A 111 -8.26 -4.94 1.89
N LEU A 112 -9.46 -4.36 2.02
CA LEU A 112 -10.43 -4.73 3.05
C LEU A 112 -10.96 -6.16 2.91
N LYS A 113 -10.88 -6.75 1.70
CA LYS A 113 -11.21 -8.17 1.48
C LYS A 113 -10.21 -9.15 2.08
N VAL A 114 -8.95 -8.75 2.24
CA VAL A 114 -7.86 -9.64 2.66
C VAL A 114 -7.69 -9.62 4.17
N GLN A 115 -7.66 -8.44 4.77
CA GLN A 115 -7.44 -8.28 6.20
C GLN A 115 -8.08 -6.98 6.74
N PRO A 116 -8.53 -6.97 8.00
CA PRO A 116 -8.88 -5.74 8.69
C PRO A 116 -7.69 -4.77 8.78
N LEU A 117 -7.98 -3.48 8.84
CA LEU A 117 -6.95 -2.45 9.01
C LEU A 117 -6.60 -2.29 10.50
N THR A 118 -5.31 -2.14 10.80
CA THR A 118 -4.88 -1.68 12.13
C THR A 118 -5.32 -0.23 12.33
N LEU A 119 -5.52 0.19 13.58
CA LEU A 119 -5.91 1.58 13.88
C LEU A 119 -4.90 2.60 13.33
N VAL A 120 -3.60 2.30 13.38
CA VAL A 120 -2.55 3.16 12.80
C VAL A 120 -2.75 3.32 11.30
N LYS A 121 -2.87 2.21 10.57
CA LYS A 121 -3.05 2.23 9.11
C LYS A 121 -4.37 2.88 8.72
N PHE A 122 -5.43 2.64 9.48
CA PHE A 122 -6.72 3.31 9.34
C PHE A 122 -6.58 4.84 9.44
N VAL A 123 -5.94 5.34 10.50
CA VAL A 123 -5.76 6.78 10.72
C VAL A 123 -4.91 7.40 9.62
N ASP A 124 -3.82 6.73 9.22
CA ASP A 124 -2.95 7.20 8.15
C ASP A 124 -3.67 7.28 6.80
N ILE A 125 -4.45 6.26 6.43
CA ILE A 125 -5.26 6.28 5.21
C ILE A 125 -6.30 7.40 5.27
N CYS A 126 -7.05 7.51 6.38
CA CYS A 126 -8.07 8.54 6.54
C CYS A 126 -7.49 9.95 6.48
N GLN A 127 -6.32 10.17 7.08
CA GLN A 127 -5.62 11.46 7.01
C GLN A 127 -5.29 11.82 5.56
N GLN A 128 -4.74 10.87 4.79
CA GLN A 128 -4.40 11.11 3.38
C GLN A 128 -5.65 11.33 2.49
N ILE A 129 -6.75 10.61 2.73
CA ILE A 129 -8.03 10.88 2.06
C ILE A 129 -8.51 12.30 2.39
N CYS A 130 -8.47 12.69 3.66
CA CYS A 130 -8.90 14.01 4.07
C CYS A 130 -8.02 15.13 3.48
N LEU A 131 -6.72 14.91 3.30
CA LEU A 131 -5.83 15.86 2.61
C LEU A 131 -6.18 16.02 1.12
N GLY A 132 -6.52 14.91 0.44
CA GLY A 132 -7.03 14.95 -0.93
C GLY A 132 -8.36 15.70 -1.02
N LEU A 133 -9.32 15.37 -0.15
CA LEU A 133 -10.61 16.07 -0.07
C LEU A 133 -10.45 17.55 0.28
N GLN A 134 -9.54 17.91 1.19
CA GLN A 134 -9.27 19.29 1.57
C GLN A 134 -8.80 20.11 0.36
N CYS A 135 -7.88 19.56 -0.44
CA CYS A 135 -7.43 20.20 -1.67
C CYS A 135 -8.59 20.45 -2.64
N ALA A 136 -9.52 19.51 -2.78
CA ALA A 136 -10.68 19.66 -3.66
C ALA A 136 -11.70 20.67 -3.11
N HIS A 137 -11.98 20.60 -1.81
CA HIS A 137 -12.94 21.47 -1.11
C HIS A 137 -12.47 22.93 -1.04
N GLN A 138 -11.16 23.17 -0.96
CA GLN A 138 -10.57 24.51 -1.12
C GLN A 138 -10.77 25.08 -2.53
N GLY A 139 -11.02 24.21 -3.51
CA GLY A 139 -11.48 24.59 -4.82
C GLY A 139 -10.39 24.90 -5.85
N ILE A 140 -10.87 25.20 -7.05
CA ILE A 140 -10.04 25.65 -8.18
C ILE A 140 -10.44 27.07 -8.58
N SER A 141 -9.46 27.86 -9.00
CA SER A 141 -9.72 29.19 -9.54
C SER A 141 -10.21 29.05 -10.99
N LEU A 142 -11.38 29.57 -11.27
CA LEU A 142 -11.97 29.68 -12.60
C LEU A 142 -12.45 31.11 -12.79
N LYS A 143 -11.89 31.84 -13.76
CA LYS A 143 -12.25 33.23 -14.07
C LYS A 143 -12.14 34.17 -12.84
N GLY A 144 -11.15 33.97 -11.97
CA GLY A 144 -10.93 34.79 -10.78
C GLY A 144 -11.68 34.34 -9.52
N GLU A 145 -12.69 33.47 -9.67
CA GLU A 145 -13.50 32.95 -8.56
C GLU A 145 -13.00 31.56 -8.12
N ILE A 146 -13.08 31.26 -6.82
CA ILE A 146 -12.71 29.95 -6.27
C ILE A 146 -13.96 29.10 -6.12
N TYR A 147 -13.99 27.96 -6.80
CA TYR A 147 -15.11 27.02 -6.73
C TYR A 147 -14.71 25.73 -6.01
N PRO A 148 -15.32 25.43 -4.84
CA PRO A 148 -15.17 24.14 -4.16
C PRO A 148 -15.59 22.98 -5.07
N ILE A 149 -14.80 21.91 -5.07
CA ILE A 149 -15.09 20.70 -5.82
C ILE A 149 -15.52 19.60 -4.86
N VAL A 150 -16.74 19.10 -5.02
CA VAL A 150 -17.29 17.97 -4.26
C VAL A 150 -17.10 16.69 -5.08
N HIS A 151 -16.61 15.62 -4.45
CA HIS A 151 -16.27 14.38 -5.13
C HIS A 151 -17.49 13.53 -5.49
N ARG A 152 -18.44 13.37 -4.56
CA ARG A 152 -19.75 12.67 -4.76
C ARG A 152 -19.69 11.16 -5.04
N ASP A 153 -18.54 10.51 -4.84
CA ASP A 153 -18.39 9.05 -5.00
C ASP A 153 -17.25 8.50 -4.16
N ILE A 154 -17.10 8.99 -2.92
CA ILE A 154 -16.12 8.43 -2.00
C ILE A 154 -16.57 7.04 -1.57
N LYS A 155 -15.76 6.03 -1.91
CA LYS A 155 -16.01 4.60 -1.66
C LYS A 155 -14.69 3.82 -1.78
N PRO A 156 -14.62 2.57 -1.26
CA PRO A 156 -13.38 1.80 -1.26
C PRO A 156 -12.75 1.58 -2.64
N GLU A 157 -13.53 1.50 -3.73
CA GLU A 157 -13.00 1.33 -5.09
C GLU A 157 -12.25 2.56 -5.62
N ASN A 158 -12.60 3.76 -5.13
CA ASN A 158 -12.01 5.02 -5.58
C ASN A 158 -10.85 5.49 -4.69
N ILE A 159 -10.48 4.71 -3.68
CA ILE A 159 -9.31 4.98 -2.83
C ILE A 159 -8.22 3.99 -3.22
N PHE A 160 -7.16 4.45 -3.86
CA PHE A 160 -6.05 3.61 -4.32
C PHE A 160 -4.83 3.80 -3.42
N ILE A 161 -4.14 2.72 -3.09
CA ILE A 161 -2.92 2.74 -2.26
C ILE A 161 -1.76 2.23 -3.10
N ILE A 162 -0.75 3.07 -3.27
CA ILE A 162 0.51 2.76 -3.94
C ILE A 162 1.66 2.77 -2.94
N ASP A 163 2.72 2.03 -3.22
CA ASP A 163 3.99 2.18 -2.50
C ASP A 163 4.90 3.13 -3.28
N ASP A 164 5.24 4.28 -2.69
CA ASP A 164 6.13 5.27 -3.30
C ASP A 164 7.62 4.88 -3.16
N GLY A 165 7.94 3.84 -2.38
CA GLY A 165 9.30 3.34 -2.12
C GLY A 165 10.19 4.29 -1.32
N LYS A 166 9.91 5.60 -1.33
CA LYS A 166 10.62 6.66 -0.60
C LYS A 166 9.80 7.23 0.56
N GLN A 167 8.49 7.44 0.37
CA GLN A 167 7.59 8.02 1.39
C GLN A 167 6.63 7.00 2.03
N GLY A 168 6.77 5.72 1.69
CA GLY A 168 5.86 4.65 2.11
C GLY A 168 4.55 4.64 1.31
N GLU A 169 3.48 4.12 1.92
CA GLU A 169 2.17 4.01 1.27
C GLU A 169 1.54 5.39 1.02
N ILE A 170 1.25 5.71 -0.24
CA ILE A 170 0.52 6.91 -0.66
C ILE A 170 -0.91 6.54 -1.05
N VAL A 171 -1.87 7.26 -0.49
CA VAL A 171 -3.28 7.15 -0.89
C VAL A 171 -3.57 8.14 -2.01
N LYS A 172 -4.16 7.66 -3.10
CA LYS A 172 -4.62 8.41 -4.26
C LYS A 172 -6.14 8.29 -4.37
N ILE A 173 -6.84 9.42 -4.33
CA ILE A 173 -8.27 9.49 -4.61
C ILE A 173 -8.46 9.48 -6.13
N LEU A 174 -9.24 8.54 -6.62
CA LEU A 174 -9.57 8.36 -8.02
C LEU A 174 -10.91 9.03 -8.35
N ASP A 175 -11.07 9.44 -9.61
CA ASP A 175 -12.37 9.75 -10.22
C ASP A 175 -13.22 10.77 -9.44
N PHE A 176 -12.84 12.05 -9.50
CA PHE A 176 -13.66 13.19 -9.06
C PHE A 176 -14.93 13.36 -9.92
N GLY A 177 -15.84 12.39 -9.87
CA GLY A 177 -17.20 12.51 -10.41
C GLY A 177 -17.32 12.77 -11.90
N ILE A 178 -16.26 12.61 -12.70
CA ILE A 178 -16.16 12.99 -14.13
C ILE A 178 -17.36 12.48 -14.95
N ALA A 179 -17.90 11.30 -14.62
CA ALA A 179 -19.04 10.70 -15.30
C ALA A 179 -20.42 11.06 -14.70
N LYS A 180 -20.50 11.43 -13.40
CA LYS A 180 -21.78 11.73 -12.72
C LYS A 180 -22.30 13.14 -13.02
N PHE A 181 -21.40 14.10 -13.21
CA PHE A 181 -21.76 15.46 -13.62
C PHE A 181 -22.36 15.53 -15.03
N LEU A 182 -22.04 14.56 -15.90
CA LEU A 182 -22.60 14.47 -17.25
C LEU A 182 -24.09 14.14 -17.24
N THR A 183 -24.57 13.43 -16.22
CA THR A 183 -25.92 12.89 -16.15
C THR A 183 -26.89 13.70 -15.28
N GLU A 184 -26.42 14.33 -14.19
CA GLU A 184 -27.27 15.08 -13.24
C GLU A 184 -27.97 16.33 -13.83
N ARG A 185 -27.52 16.86 -14.98
CA ARG A 185 -28.09 18.06 -15.61
C ARG A 185 -28.66 17.83 -17.02
N SER A 186 -28.90 16.58 -17.39
CA SER A 186 -29.41 16.20 -18.71
C SER A 186 -30.92 15.89 -18.69
N GLY A 187 -31.60 16.13 -17.56
CA GLY A 187 -33.05 15.91 -17.42
C GLY A 187 -33.45 14.43 -17.37
N MET A 188 -32.49 13.49 -17.34
CA MET A 188 -32.79 12.09 -17.05
C MET A 188 -33.31 11.98 -15.63
N THR A 189 -34.56 11.55 -15.51
CA THR A 189 -35.31 11.34 -14.28
C THR A 189 -34.54 10.42 -13.32
N LEU A 190 -34.48 10.84 -12.05
CA LEU A 190 -33.83 10.16 -10.92
C LEU A 190 -34.33 8.71 -10.67
N THR A 191 -35.39 8.27 -11.36
CA THR A 191 -36.15 7.06 -11.03
C THR A 191 -35.71 5.79 -11.75
N ASP A 192 -35.14 5.84 -12.96
CA ASP A 192 -34.86 4.62 -13.74
C ASP A 192 -33.38 4.22 -13.83
N SER A 193 -32.46 5.08 -13.37
CA SER A 193 -31.04 4.71 -13.21
C SER A 193 -30.33 5.74 -12.34
N PHE A 194 -30.30 5.54 -11.02
CA PHE A 194 -29.46 6.34 -10.14
C PHE A 194 -27.98 6.09 -10.50
N ILE A 195 -27.30 7.10 -11.03
CA ILE A 195 -25.89 7.01 -11.43
C ILE A 195 -25.02 7.37 -10.22
N GLY A 196 -24.95 6.43 -9.29
CA GLY A 196 -24.11 6.56 -8.10
C GLY A 196 -24.01 5.28 -7.29
N SER A 197 -23.04 5.23 -6.39
CA SER A 197 -22.86 4.13 -5.47
C SER A 197 -23.82 4.35 -4.30
N LEU A 198 -25.07 3.87 -4.45
CA LEU A 198 -26.12 3.97 -3.42
C LEU A 198 -25.63 3.69 -1.98
N PRO A 199 -24.77 2.68 -1.73
CA PRO A 199 -24.33 2.38 -0.36
C PRO A 199 -23.55 3.51 0.33
N TYR A 200 -22.89 4.40 -0.42
CA TYR A 200 -22.06 5.46 0.17
C TYR A 200 -22.68 6.85 0.01
N CYS A 201 -23.85 6.94 -0.63
CA CYS A 201 -24.45 8.20 -1.00
C CYS A 201 -25.07 8.91 0.22
N SER A 202 -24.91 10.24 0.31
CA SER A 202 -25.52 11.00 1.38
C SER A 202 -27.03 11.18 1.18
N PRO A 203 -27.83 11.30 2.26
CA PRO A 203 -29.29 11.40 2.16
C PRO A 203 -29.73 12.54 1.22
N GLU A 204 -29.11 13.72 1.35
CA GLU A 204 -29.44 14.88 0.53
C GLU A 204 -29.06 14.72 -0.95
N HIS A 205 -28.08 13.87 -1.27
CA HIS A 205 -27.75 13.51 -2.65
C HIS A 205 -28.80 12.57 -3.22
N MET A 206 -29.26 11.59 -2.44
CA MET A 206 -30.37 10.72 -2.84
C MET A 206 -31.68 11.49 -3.03
N GLU A 207 -31.94 12.53 -2.23
CA GLU A 207 -33.08 13.44 -2.39
C GLU A 207 -33.01 14.32 -3.65
N GLY A 208 -31.89 14.30 -4.38
CA GLY A 208 -31.70 15.10 -5.59
C GLY A 208 -31.59 16.60 -5.31
N ARG A 209 -31.10 17.01 -4.13
CA ARG A 209 -30.93 18.44 -3.82
C ARG A 209 -30.02 19.09 -4.86
N LYS A 210 -30.48 20.23 -5.41
CA LYS A 210 -29.82 20.94 -6.52
C LYS A 210 -28.38 21.38 -6.20
N LEU A 211 -28.07 21.61 -4.92
CA LEU A 211 -26.76 22.05 -4.45
C LEU A 211 -26.29 21.10 -3.36
N LEU A 212 -25.35 20.23 -3.72
CA LEU A 212 -24.57 19.45 -2.78
C LEU A 212 -23.31 20.21 -2.45
N ASP A 213 -23.03 20.32 -1.16
CA ASP A 213 -21.79 20.89 -0.67
C ASP A 213 -20.83 19.80 -0.15
N VAL A 214 -19.68 20.25 0.34
CA VAL A 214 -18.57 19.41 0.82
C VAL A 214 -18.96 18.43 1.93
N ARG A 215 -20.07 18.68 2.65
CA ARG A 215 -20.55 17.83 3.76
C ARG A 215 -21.19 16.53 3.27
N SER A 216 -21.50 16.43 1.98
CA SER A 216 -21.88 15.16 1.33
C SER A 216 -20.70 14.20 1.23
N ASP A 217 -19.50 14.69 0.91
CA ASP A 217 -18.28 13.89 0.92
C ASP A 217 -17.90 13.46 2.34
N ILE A 218 -18.15 14.31 3.35
CA ILE A 218 -17.91 13.99 4.76
C ILE A 218 -18.80 12.84 5.23
N TYR A 219 -20.06 12.81 4.80
CA TYR A 219 -20.95 11.68 5.08
C TYR A 219 -20.43 10.39 4.43
N SER A 220 -20.09 10.47 3.15
CA SER A 220 -19.54 9.33 2.39
C SER A 220 -18.24 8.79 3.03
N LEU A 221 -17.38 9.71 3.50
CA LEU A 221 -16.19 9.37 4.28
C LEU A 221 -16.54 8.70 5.62
N GLY A 222 -17.60 9.13 6.30
CA GLY A 222 -18.09 8.49 7.51
C GLY A 222 -18.49 7.03 7.27
N VAL A 223 -19.20 6.76 6.16
CA VAL A 223 -19.56 5.39 5.76
C VAL A 223 -18.30 4.57 5.48
N LEU A 224 -17.37 5.14 4.71
CA LEU A 224 -16.10 4.49 4.39
C LEU A 224 -15.28 4.18 5.65
N MET A 225 -15.16 5.14 6.57
CA MET A 225 -14.44 4.97 7.84
C MET A 225 -15.07 3.85 8.68
N PHE A 226 -16.41 3.75 8.71
CA PHE A 226 -17.12 2.70 9.42
C PHE A 226 -16.75 1.32 8.87
N GLU A 227 -16.78 1.18 7.53
CA GLU A 227 -16.43 -0.06 6.86
C GLU A 227 -14.96 -0.43 7.04
N MET A 228 -14.06 0.55 6.98
CA MET A 228 -12.64 0.33 7.22
C MET A 228 -12.35 -0.21 8.64
N LEU A 229 -13.11 0.25 9.64
CA LEU A 229 -12.94 -0.18 11.04
C LEU A 229 -13.61 -1.53 11.31
N THR A 230 -14.80 -1.75 10.78
CA THR A 230 -15.63 -2.91 11.15
C THR A 230 -15.57 -4.06 10.13
N GLY A 231 -15.09 -3.79 8.92
CA GLY A 231 -15.16 -4.69 7.77
C GLY A 231 -16.57 -4.81 7.16
N LYS A 232 -17.54 -4.05 7.66
CA LYS A 232 -18.95 -4.15 7.26
C LYS A 232 -19.56 -2.76 7.03
N HIS A 233 -20.57 -2.71 6.17
CA HIS A 233 -21.34 -1.49 5.95
C HIS A 233 -22.14 -1.10 7.22
N PRO A 234 -22.28 0.20 7.56
CA PRO A 234 -23.01 0.63 8.75
C PRO A 234 -24.51 0.28 8.72
N PHE A 235 -25.11 0.25 7.54
CA PHE A 235 -26.53 -0.04 7.37
C PHE A 235 -26.75 -1.41 6.74
N GLN A 236 -27.67 -2.17 7.31
CA GLN A 236 -28.19 -3.41 6.75
C GLN A 236 -29.49 -3.11 6.00
N ILE A 237 -29.63 -3.67 4.80
CA ILE A 237 -30.79 -3.47 3.93
C ILE A 237 -31.41 -4.81 3.58
N GLU A 238 -32.72 -4.81 3.40
CA GLU A 238 -33.49 -5.99 2.99
C GLU A 238 -33.37 -6.25 1.49
N SER A 239 -33.20 -5.19 0.68
CA SER A 239 -33.05 -5.29 -0.77
C SER A 239 -32.09 -4.22 -1.30
N ASN A 240 -31.35 -4.51 -2.37
CA ASN A 240 -30.40 -3.57 -2.99
C ASN A 240 -31.11 -2.58 -3.94
N THR A 241 -32.20 -1.95 -3.47
CA THR A 241 -32.98 -0.98 -4.23
C THR A 241 -32.68 0.45 -3.79
N PHE A 242 -32.99 1.43 -4.64
CA PHE A 242 -32.89 2.85 -4.28
C PHE A 242 -33.69 3.16 -3.00
N GLY A 243 -34.93 2.67 -2.90
CA GLY A 243 -35.81 2.91 -1.77
C GLY A 243 -35.25 2.37 -0.45
N SER A 244 -34.74 1.13 -0.44
CA SER A 244 -34.14 0.54 0.76
C SER A 244 -32.87 1.29 1.19
N TRP A 245 -32.01 1.68 0.25
CA TRP A 245 -30.84 2.50 0.57
C TRP A 245 -31.23 3.88 1.09
N TYR A 246 -32.20 4.54 0.47
CA TYR A 246 -32.68 5.84 0.91
C TYR A 246 -33.24 5.76 2.33
N GLN A 247 -34.07 4.75 2.62
CA GLN A 247 -34.63 4.54 3.94
C GLN A 247 -33.54 4.34 5.00
N ALA A 248 -32.54 3.52 4.69
CA ALA A 248 -31.39 3.29 5.56
C ALA A 248 -30.58 4.58 5.81
N HIS A 249 -30.18 5.26 4.74
CA HIS A 249 -29.37 6.47 4.85
C HIS A 249 -30.11 7.61 5.54
N ARG A 250 -31.41 7.78 5.30
CA ARG A 250 -32.21 8.90 5.83
C ARG A 250 -32.71 8.68 7.25
N PHE A 251 -33.12 7.46 7.62
CA PHE A 251 -33.88 7.22 8.85
C PHE A 251 -33.22 6.24 9.83
N GLN A 252 -32.42 5.27 9.38
CA GLN A 252 -31.78 4.34 10.33
C GLN A 252 -30.63 5.01 11.07
N ALA A 253 -30.64 4.97 12.40
CA ALA A 253 -29.51 5.43 13.19
C ALA A 253 -28.28 4.54 12.91
N PRO A 254 -27.09 5.12 12.68
CA PRO A 254 -25.88 4.31 12.49
C PRO A 254 -25.57 3.55 13.80
N PRO A 255 -25.26 2.25 13.72
CA PRO A 255 -24.82 1.50 14.89
C PRO A 255 -23.46 2.01 15.37
N THR A 256 -23.07 1.66 16.59
CA THR A 256 -21.68 1.84 17.01
C THR A 256 -20.79 0.76 16.38
N PRO A 257 -19.49 1.03 16.14
CA PRO A 257 -18.59 0.03 15.56
C PRO A 257 -18.57 -1.30 16.33
N GLU A 258 -18.64 -1.23 17.66
CA GLU A 258 -18.63 -2.40 18.56
C GLU A 258 -19.90 -3.26 18.45
N GLN A 259 -21.04 -2.66 18.07
CA GLN A 259 -22.28 -3.42 17.81
C GLN A 259 -22.17 -4.27 16.53
N VAL A 260 -21.33 -3.86 15.58
CA VAL A 260 -21.16 -4.54 14.29
C VAL A 260 -19.97 -5.49 14.30
N ASN A 261 -18.89 -5.09 14.97
CA ASN A 261 -17.71 -5.91 15.21
C ASN A 261 -17.24 -5.74 16.67
N PRO A 262 -17.59 -6.67 17.58
CA PRO A 262 -17.24 -6.59 19.00
C PRO A 262 -15.73 -6.58 19.28
N GLU A 263 -14.89 -7.06 18.36
CA GLU A 263 -13.44 -7.07 18.50
C GLU A 263 -12.80 -5.70 18.25
N VAL A 264 -13.54 -4.78 17.61
CA VAL A 264 -13.05 -3.43 17.30
C VAL A 264 -12.98 -2.59 18.56
N LYS A 265 -11.76 -2.18 18.92
CA LYS A 265 -11.50 -1.22 19.99
C LYS A 265 -10.99 0.08 19.39
N ILE A 266 -11.76 1.16 19.55
CA ILE A 266 -11.40 2.49 19.05
C ILE A 266 -11.51 3.55 20.16
N PRO A 267 -10.69 4.62 20.12
CA PRO A 267 -10.82 5.74 21.04
C PRO A 267 -12.19 6.40 20.95
N GLN A 268 -12.74 6.84 22.10
CA GLN A 268 -14.05 7.52 22.14
C GLN A 268 -14.11 8.76 21.24
N VAL A 269 -13.00 9.46 21.08
CA VAL A 269 -12.88 10.61 20.18
C VAL A 269 -13.11 10.19 18.72
N LEU A 270 -12.58 9.04 18.29
CA LEU A 270 -12.80 8.50 16.95
C LEU A 270 -14.25 8.04 16.76
N LYS A 271 -14.82 7.37 17.76
CA LYS A 271 -16.23 6.95 17.76
C LYS A 271 -17.17 8.14 17.59
N LYS A 272 -16.94 9.22 18.35
CA LYS A 272 -17.70 10.45 18.23
C LYS A 272 -17.58 11.05 16.83
N LEU A 273 -16.35 11.20 16.32
CA LEU A 273 -16.11 11.72 14.96
C LEU A 273 -16.88 10.92 13.91
N LEU A 274 -16.81 9.59 13.97
CA LEU A 274 -17.47 8.69 13.03
C LEU A 274 -18.99 8.90 13.02
N LEU A 275 -19.62 8.95 14.19
CA LEU A 275 -21.07 9.17 14.30
C LEU A 275 -21.46 10.58 13.86
N THR A 276 -20.64 11.59 14.15
CA THR A 276 -20.88 12.98 13.69
C THR A 276 -20.80 13.07 12.16
N CYS A 277 -19.86 12.37 11.50
CA CYS A 277 -19.82 12.31 10.02
C CYS A 277 -21.10 11.66 9.45
N LEU A 278 -21.64 10.65 10.14
CA LEU A 278 -22.85 9.91 9.75
C LEU A 278 -24.17 10.58 10.17
N ALA A 279 -24.12 11.80 10.72
CA ALA A 279 -25.32 12.54 11.11
C ALA A 279 -26.23 12.76 9.90
N LYS A 280 -27.54 12.59 10.12
CA LYS A 280 -28.54 12.66 9.05
C LYS A 280 -28.68 14.09 8.56
N GLU A 281 -28.80 15.02 9.51
CA GLU A 281 -28.88 16.44 9.22
C GLU A 281 -27.50 17.02 8.88
N VAL A 282 -27.44 17.76 7.78
CA VAL A 282 -26.18 18.27 7.21
C VAL A 282 -25.49 19.26 8.17
N SER A 283 -26.27 20.02 8.96
CA SER A 283 -25.77 20.96 9.97
C SER A 283 -25.11 20.29 11.17
N GLU A 284 -25.38 19.02 11.43
CA GLU A 284 -24.83 18.27 12.57
C GLU A 284 -23.51 17.58 12.24
N ARG A 285 -23.13 17.55 10.95
CA ARG A 285 -21.84 17.00 10.49
C ARG A 285 -20.69 17.97 10.77
N PRO A 286 -19.42 17.52 10.73
CA PRO A 286 -18.31 18.45 10.61
C PRO A 286 -18.52 19.37 9.40
N GLN A 287 -18.37 20.66 9.59
CA GLN A 287 -18.70 21.65 8.56
C GLN A 287 -17.62 21.75 7.47
N THR A 288 -16.40 21.30 7.79
CA THR A 288 -15.28 21.22 6.83
C THR A 288 -14.47 19.96 7.08
N ILE A 289 -13.81 19.45 6.04
CA ILE A 289 -12.90 18.33 6.17
C ILE A 289 -11.69 18.64 7.08
N SER A 290 -11.32 19.92 7.21
CA SER A 290 -10.29 20.38 8.16
C SER A 290 -10.65 20.05 9.61
N GLN A 291 -11.93 20.11 9.98
CA GLN A 291 -12.38 19.70 11.33
C GLN A 291 -12.15 18.20 11.56
N VAL A 292 -12.38 17.37 10.54
CA VAL A 292 -12.09 15.92 10.57
C VAL A 292 -10.59 15.68 10.71
N LEU A 293 -9.76 16.36 9.90
CA LEU A 293 -8.30 16.28 9.97
C LEU A 293 -7.74 16.57 11.35
N VAL A 294 -8.20 17.67 11.99
CA VAL A 294 -7.74 18.05 13.33
C VAL A 294 -8.01 16.94 14.35
N VAL A 295 -9.17 16.28 14.25
CA VAL A 295 -9.50 15.16 15.15
C VAL A 295 -8.64 13.94 14.85
N LEU A 296 -8.45 13.59 13.57
CA LEU A 296 -7.57 12.48 13.16
C LEU A 296 -6.11 12.71 13.58
N GLU A 297 -5.60 13.94 13.51
CA GLU A 297 -4.26 14.29 13.97
C GLU A 297 -4.12 14.14 15.49
N LYS A 298 -5.15 14.53 16.25
CA LYS A 298 -5.17 14.30 17.72
C LYS A 298 -5.13 12.81 18.02
N ILE A 299 -5.92 12.00 17.31
CA ILE A 299 -5.92 10.54 17.46
C ILE A 299 -4.55 9.98 17.08
N LYS A 300 -3.94 10.41 15.97
CA LYS A 300 -2.61 9.97 15.54
C LYS A 300 -1.54 10.26 16.59
N ARG A 301 -1.57 11.46 17.19
CA ARG A 301 -0.66 11.82 18.29
C ARG A 301 -0.93 11.01 19.54
N GLN A 302 -2.19 10.73 19.87
CA GLN A 302 -2.54 9.89 21.01
C GLN A 302 -2.06 8.47 20.78
N VAL A 303 -2.35 7.87 19.63
CA VAL A 303 -1.86 6.54 19.25
C VAL A 303 -0.32 6.51 19.30
N ALA A 304 0.37 7.51 18.74
CA ALA A 304 1.83 7.60 18.81
C ALA A 304 2.37 7.76 20.24
N ARG A 305 1.67 8.50 21.10
CA ARG A 305 2.01 8.65 22.53
C ARG A 305 1.73 7.38 23.30
N ASP A 306 0.64 6.68 23.05
CA ASP A 306 0.35 5.38 23.67
C ASP A 306 1.47 4.39 23.28
N PHE A 307 1.92 4.41 22.01
CA PHE A 307 3.12 3.69 21.56
C PHE A 307 4.45 4.16 22.18
N SER A 308 4.54 5.39 22.70
CA SER A 308 5.77 5.97 23.28
C SER A 308 5.79 5.97 24.81
N LEU A 309 4.63 5.89 25.46
CA LEU A 309 4.47 5.81 26.92
C LEU A 309 4.52 4.34 27.38
N GLU A 310 4.24 3.39 26.49
CA GLU A 310 4.44 1.96 26.72
C GLU A 310 5.93 1.54 26.81
N SER A 311 6.90 2.43 26.53
CA SER A 311 8.33 2.12 26.71
C SER A 311 8.86 2.33 28.14
N ASP A 312 8.15 3.07 29.01
CA ASP A 312 8.75 3.62 30.23
C ASP A 312 8.14 3.14 31.57
N SER A 313 7.10 2.28 31.60
CA SER A 313 6.61 1.75 32.88
C SER A 313 6.01 0.33 32.77
N VAL A 314 6.67 -0.62 33.42
CA VAL A 314 6.29 -2.05 33.48
C VAL A 314 5.03 -2.25 34.33
N SER A 315 3.89 -2.62 33.71
CA SER A 315 3.17 -3.90 33.92
C SER A 315 1.82 -3.98 33.16
N SER A 316 1.84 -4.73 32.03
CA SER A 316 0.81 -5.47 31.25
C SER A 316 -0.65 -4.95 31.12
N PRO A 317 -1.19 -4.81 29.87
CA PRO A 317 -1.88 -5.93 29.20
C PRO A 317 -1.77 -6.02 27.65
N VAL A 318 -1.67 -7.27 27.15
CA VAL A 318 -1.83 -7.82 25.77
C VAL A 318 -1.22 -7.01 24.60
N ASN A 319 0.06 -7.29 24.36
CA ASN A 319 0.82 -6.89 23.17
C ASN A 319 0.31 -7.60 21.90
N LEU A 320 0.03 -6.86 20.82
CA LEU A 320 0.03 -7.42 19.47
C LEU A 320 1.48 -7.74 19.09
N VAL A 321 1.89 -8.94 19.47
CA VAL A 321 3.18 -9.52 19.14
C VAL A 321 3.21 -9.70 17.61
N PRO A 322 4.22 -9.19 16.87
CA PRO A 322 4.46 -9.60 15.49
C PRO A 322 4.26 -11.11 15.36
N VAL A 323 3.63 -11.59 14.28
CA VAL A 323 3.46 -13.05 14.07
C VAL A 323 4.80 -13.78 14.24
N THR A 324 5.90 -13.09 13.96
CA THR A 324 7.27 -13.56 14.14
C THR A 324 7.77 -13.60 15.58
N SER A 325 7.23 -12.87 16.57
CA SER A 325 7.91 -12.82 17.88
C SER A 325 7.67 -14.03 18.78
N ILE A 326 6.66 -14.87 18.50
CA ILE A 326 6.60 -16.22 19.10
C ILE A 326 7.81 -17.01 18.61
N SER A 327 8.05 -17.01 17.30
CA SER A 327 9.22 -17.69 16.73
C SER A 327 10.55 -17.04 17.08
N GLU A 328 10.63 -15.71 17.27
CA GLU A 328 11.85 -15.04 17.77
C GLU A 328 12.17 -15.48 19.20
N LYS A 329 11.16 -15.56 20.08
CA LYS A 329 11.35 -16.07 21.45
C LYS A 329 11.81 -17.53 21.45
N GLU A 330 11.22 -18.36 20.60
CA GLU A 330 11.68 -19.74 20.43
C GLU A 330 13.10 -19.81 19.88
N CYS A 331 13.49 -18.89 18.98
CA CYS A 331 14.87 -18.78 18.47
C CYS A 331 15.87 -18.37 19.55
N LEU A 332 15.52 -17.41 20.41
CA LEU A 332 16.36 -16.96 21.54
C LEU A 332 16.68 -18.07 22.54
N GLN A 333 15.80 -19.08 22.65
CA GLN A 333 16.00 -20.23 23.52
C GLN A 333 16.89 -21.32 22.91
N LYS A 334 17.33 -21.16 21.65
CA LYS A 334 18.18 -22.16 21.00
C LYS A 334 19.63 -22.03 21.42
N THR A 335 20.31 -23.16 21.41
CA THR A 335 21.74 -23.30 21.75
C THR A 335 22.51 -23.68 20.49
N TRP A 336 23.78 -23.29 20.41
CA TRP A 336 24.61 -23.61 19.25
C TRP A 336 24.68 -25.13 19.02
N PRO A 337 24.56 -25.63 17.77
CA PRO A 337 24.50 -27.06 17.54
C PRO A 337 25.84 -27.72 17.89
N LYS A 338 25.80 -28.82 18.67
CA LYS A 338 27.01 -29.53 19.13
C LYS A 338 27.88 -30.07 17.98
N ASN A 339 27.29 -30.29 16.81
CA ASN A 339 27.99 -30.76 15.60
C ASN A 339 28.57 -29.62 14.75
N LYS A 340 28.54 -28.38 15.24
CA LYS A 340 29.11 -27.21 14.54
C LYS A 340 30.32 -26.68 15.30
N PRO A 341 31.38 -26.25 14.59
CA PRO A 341 32.55 -25.68 15.24
C PRO A 341 32.17 -24.36 15.93
N ILE A 342 32.89 -24.04 17.02
CA ILE A 342 32.85 -22.72 17.64
C ILE A 342 33.84 -21.84 16.87
N ALA A 343 33.34 -21.16 15.84
CA ALA A 343 34.12 -20.32 14.95
C ALA A 343 33.20 -19.28 14.29
N SER A 344 33.77 -18.22 13.70
CA SER A 344 32.96 -17.23 12.99
C SER A 344 32.42 -17.79 11.69
N ILE A 345 31.26 -18.45 11.77
CA ILE A 345 30.60 -19.14 10.66
C ILE A 345 29.12 -18.77 10.59
N GLY A 346 28.56 -18.94 9.39
CA GLY A 346 27.15 -18.72 9.09
C GLY A 346 26.57 -19.91 8.35
N PHE A 347 25.38 -20.37 8.71
CA PHE A 347 24.67 -21.40 7.95
C PHE A 347 23.15 -21.35 8.15
N PRO A 348 22.37 -21.81 7.16
CA PRO A 348 20.93 -21.89 7.29
C PRO A 348 20.50 -23.15 8.06
N HIS A 349 19.45 -23.01 8.83
CA HIS A 349 18.82 -24.09 9.57
C HIS A 349 17.31 -23.94 9.51
N LEU A 350 16.60 -25.06 9.34
CA LEU A 350 15.14 -25.05 9.42
C LEU A 350 14.76 -25.32 10.87
N LEU A 351 14.16 -24.32 11.50
CA LEU A 351 13.73 -24.45 12.88
C LEU A 351 12.26 -24.88 12.92
N HIS A 352 11.99 -25.98 13.62
CA HIS A 352 10.64 -26.40 13.93
C HIS A 352 10.15 -25.62 15.14
N THR A 353 9.15 -24.78 14.93
CA THR A 353 8.50 -24.01 15.99
C THR A 353 7.04 -24.45 16.13
N THR A 354 6.38 -23.94 17.17
CA THR A 354 4.94 -24.14 17.34
C THR A 354 4.11 -23.55 16.18
N GLN A 355 4.68 -22.58 15.43
CA GLN A 355 4.07 -21.93 14.26
C GLN A 355 4.41 -22.64 12.92
N GLY A 356 5.03 -23.82 13.01
CA GLY A 356 5.48 -24.62 11.88
C GLY A 356 6.98 -24.45 11.61
N VAL A 357 7.43 -24.88 10.43
CA VAL A 357 8.84 -24.78 10.06
C VAL A 357 9.15 -23.37 9.59
N ILE A 358 10.24 -22.80 10.12
CA ILE A 358 10.71 -21.44 9.83
C ILE A 358 12.14 -21.49 9.29
N PRO A 359 12.43 -20.79 8.19
CA PRO A 359 13.80 -20.65 7.72
C PRO A 359 14.58 -19.74 8.67
N THR A 360 15.75 -20.19 9.09
CA THR A 360 16.64 -19.42 9.96
C THR A 360 18.06 -19.43 9.42
N PHE A 361 18.84 -18.41 9.74
CA PHE A 361 20.27 -18.31 9.45
C PHE A 361 21.00 -18.14 10.77
N TRP A 362 21.97 -18.99 11.06
CA TRP A 362 22.67 -19.02 12.34
C TRP A 362 24.07 -18.48 12.11
N ALA A 363 24.44 -17.44 12.84
CA ALA A 363 25.74 -16.79 12.74
C ALA A 363 26.42 -16.78 14.10
N MET A 364 27.66 -17.25 14.15
CA MET A 364 28.52 -17.08 15.32
C MET A 364 29.51 -15.95 15.05
N LEU A 365 29.53 -14.96 15.93
CA LEU A 365 30.31 -13.73 15.80
C LEU A 365 30.90 -13.33 17.16
N PRO A 366 31.96 -12.52 17.22
CA PRO A 366 32.38 -11.89 18.47
C PRO A 366 31.23 -11.10 19.12
N LYS A 367 31.09 -11.16 20.44
CA LYS A 367 30.01 -10.49 21.18
C LYS A 367 29.92 -9.00 20.85
N GLN A 368 31.08 -8.35 20.70
CA GLN A 368 31.17 -6.94 20.34
C GLN A 368 30.62 -6.65 18.92
N GLU A 369 30.85 -7.53 17.94
CA GLU A 369 30.27 -7.38 16.61
C GLU A 369 28.73 -7.50 16.67
N ILE A 370 28.21 -8.44 17.46
CA ILE A 370 26.76 -8.65 17.61
C ILE A 370 26.09 -7.41 18.20
N THR A 371 26.67 -6.82 19.26
CA THR A 371 26.17 -5.57 19.85
C THR A 371 26.19 -4.43 18.85
N ASN A 372 27.21 -4.35 18.00
CA ASN A 372 27.34 -3.31 16.99
C ASN A 372 26.33 -3.47 15.83
N PHE A 373 25.77 -4.63 15.58
CA PHE A 373 24.77 -4.82 14.50
C PHE A 373 23.31 -4.64 14.95
N SER A 374 23.06 -4.24 16.21
CA SER A 374 21.68 -4.07 16.72
C SER A 374 20.90 -2.94 16.02
N ASP A 375 21.59 -2.03 15.31
CA ASP A 375 20.98 -0.91 14.56
C ASP A 375 20.89 -1.11 13.03
N LYS A 376 19.78 -1.75 12.65
CA LYS A 376 18.88 -1.56 11.49
C LYS A 376 19.35 -1.68 10.03
N TYR A 377 20.64 -1.54 9.66
CA TYR A 377 21.01 -1.59 8.22
C TYR A 377 21.50 -2.97 7.78
N HIS A 378 20.66 -3.64 6.98
CA HIS A 378 20.99 -4.93 6.39
C HIS A 378 20.46 -5.03 4.94
N SER A 379 21.06 -5.93 4.15
CA SER A 379 20.48 -6.38 2.88
C SER A 379 20.52 -7.91 2.82
N THR A 380 19.53 -8.50 2.16
CA THR A 380 19.56 -9.91 1.76
C THR A 380 19.58 -9.96 0.25
N GLU A 381 20.49 -10.72 -0.34
CA GLU A 381 20.60 -10.94 -1.78
C GLU A 381 20.63 -12.45 -2.07
N PHE A 382 20.06 -12.85 -3.20
CA PHE A 382 20.17 -14.20 -3.74
C PHE A 382 20.82 -14.10 -5.11
N ILE A 383 21.95 -14.77 -5.28
CA ILE A 383 22.74 -14.78 -6.53
C ILE A 383 22.68 -16.19 -7.11
N ASP A 384 22.42 -16.30 -8.41
CA ASP A 384 22.16 -17.60 -9.05
C ASP A 384 22.89 -17.75 -10.40
N LYS A 385 23.09 -19.02 -10.78
CA LYS A 385 23.46 -19.46 -12.13
C LYS A 385 22.66 -20.70 -12.50
N MET A 386 21.33 -20.59 -12.42
CA MET A 386 20.40 -21.72 -12.63
C MET A 386 20.58 -22.42 -13.99
N ASN A 387 21.11 -21.70 -14.99
CA ASN A 387 21.41 -22.23 -16.32
C ASN A 387 22.63 -23.17 -16.38
N LEU A 388 23.52 -23.13 -15.38
CA LEU A 388 24.72 -23.97 -15.33
C LEU A 388 24.56 -25.12 -14.34
N TYR A 389 24.02 -24.80 -13.16
CA TYR A 389 23.71 -25.74 -12.08
C TYR A 389 22.70 -25.08 -11.13
N PRO A 390 21.65 -25.79 -10.67
CA PRO A 390 20.59 -25.20 -9.85
C PRO A 390 21.06 -24.93 -8.41
N MET A 391 21.81 -23.84 -8.23
CA MET A 391 22.38 -23.41 -6.94
C MET A 391 22.17 -21.92 -6.72
N LEU A 392 21.83 -21.59 -5.47
CA LEU A 392 21.68 -20.23 -4.98
C LEU A 392 22.78 -19.90 -3.98
N LEU A 393 23.40 -18.73 -4.13
CA LEU A 393 24.19 -18.13 -3.08
C LEU A 393 23.31 -17.14 -2.32
N TRP A 394 22.89 -17.54 -1.12
CA TRP A 394 22.17 -16.68 -0.18
C TRP A 394 23.19 -15.81 0.56
N VAL A 395 23.07 -14.49 0.44
CA VAL A 395 23.93 -13.51 1.10
C VAL A 395 23.09 -12.60 2.00
N THR A 396 23.52 -12.45 3.25
CA THR A 396 23.02 -11.46 4.20
C THR A 396 24.16 -10.54 4.60
N VAL A 397 23.97 -9.23 4.40
CA VAL A 397 24.97 -8.20 4.71
C VAL A 397 24.47 -7.38 5.87
N LEU A 398 25.29 -7.27 6.91
CA LEU A 398 25.07 -6.40 8.06
C LEU A 398 26.06 -5.25 7.98
N TYR A 399 25.59 -4.02 8.14
CA TYR A 399 26.43 -2.84 8.02
C TYR A 399 26.17 -1.86 9.16
N ASN A 400 27.26 -1.43 9.81
CA ASN A 400 27.23 -0.33 10.76
C ASN A 400 28.30 0.71 10.41
N ALA A 401 27.88 1.88 9.92
CA ALA A 401 28.78 2.99 9.61
C ALA A 401 29.45 3.65 10.83
N GLN A 402 28.85 3.64 12.01
CA GLN A 402 29.46 4.23 13.22
C GLN A 402 30.77 3.52 13.56
N PHE A 403 30.82 2.21 13.34
CA PHE A 403 32.01 1.39 13.59
C PHE A 403 32.77 0.98 12.33
N SER A 404 32.36 1.50 11.16
CA SER A 404 32.87 1.06 9.83
C SER A 404 32.90 -0.47 9.69
N LEU A 405 31.89 -1.14 10.26
CA LEU A 405 31.84 -2.58 10.39
C LEU A 405 30.87 -3.17 9.38
N THR A 406 31.35 -4.11 8.57
CA THR A 406 30.52 -4.86 7.62
C THR A 406 30.69 -6.34 7.85
N LYS A 407 29.59 -7.06 8.06
CA LYS A 407 29.59 -8.53 8.06
C LYS A 407 28.86 -9.08 6.87
N TRP A 408 29.52 -10.01 6.19
CA TRP A 408 28.96 -10.78 5.10
C TRP A 408 28.72 -12.21 5.56
N LEU A 409 27.46 -12.59 5.63
CA LEU A 409 27.03 -13.95 5.90
C LEU A 409 26.59 -14.54 4.57
N SER A 410 27.15 -15.67 4.16
CA SER A 410 26.80 -16.28 2.89
C SER A 410 26.75 -17.80 2.97
N TYR A 411 25.87 -18.41 2.20
CA TYR A 411 25.74 -19.86 2.13
C TYR A 411 25.24 -20.32 0.77
N PHE A 412 25.82 -21.40 0.25
CA PHE A 412 25.39 -22.05 -0.99
C PHE A 412 24.23 -23.00 -0.69
N LEU A 413 23.06 -22.71 -1.23
CA LEU A 413 21.90 -23.59 -1.24
C LEU A 413 21.90 -24.34 -2.56
N ASP A 414 22.18 -25.64 -2.50
CA ASP A 414 22.05 -26.55 -3.63
C ASP A 414 20.57 -26.94 -3.76
N LEU A 415 19.91 -26.55 -4.86
CA LEU A 415 18.50 -26.86 -5.09
C LEU A 415 18.27 -28.28 -5.61
N LYS A 416 19.32 -29.10 -5.79
CA LYS A 416 19.16 -30.54 -5.99
C LYS A 416 19.00 -31.29 -4.67
N ASP A 417 19.42 -30.69 -3.56
CA ASP A 417 19.18 -31.23 -2.22
C ASP A 417 17.76 -30.85 -1.77
N ASN A 418 16.98 -31.86 -1.36
CA ASN A 418 15.67 -31.69 -0.72
C ASN A 418 15.69 -30.63 0.39
N ARG A 419 16.79 -30.52 1.14
CA ARG A 419 16.94 -29.48 2.17
C ARG A 419 17.05 -28.09 1.55
N GLY A 420 17.84 -27.92 0.49
CA GLY A 420 18.00 -26.65 -0.20
C GLY A 420 16.70 -26.16 -0.82
N GLN A 421 15.98 -27.05 -1.51
CA GLN A 421 14.64 -26.77 -2.05
C GLN A 421 13.67 -26.35 -0.95
N ARG A 422 13.64 -27.10 0.16
CA ARG A 422 12.75 -26.81 1.29
C ARG A 422 13.05 -25.46 1.93
N ILE A 423 14.33 -25.07 2.04
CA ILE A 423 14.71 -23.74 2.53
C ILE A 423 14.24 -22.66 1.56
N ALA A 424 14.54 -22.78 0.27
CA ALA A 424 14.14 -21.80 -0.74
C ALA A 424 12.61 -21.62 -0.80
N LYS A 425 11.87 -22.73 -0.76
CA LYS A 425 10.40 -22.72 -0.72
C LYS A 425 9.86 -22.02 0.51
N LEU A 426 10.38 -22.34 1.69
CA LEU A 426 9.96 -21.69 2.93
C LEU A 426 10.30 -20.19 2.95
N LEU A 427 11.44 -19.78 2.37
CA LEU A 427 11.78 -18.36 2.21
C LEU A 427 10.77 -17.65 1.28
N ALA A 428 10.41 -18.26 0.15
CA ALA A 428 9.41 -17.74 -0.78
C ALA A 428 8.01 -17.65 -0.15
N ASP A 429 7.58 -18.69 0.56
CA ASP A 429 6.24 -18.79 1.15
C ASP A 429 6.07 -17.86 2.37
N ARG A 430 7.05 -17.85 3.29
CA ARG A 430 7.00 -17.04 4.52
C ARG A 430 7.32 -15.58 4.26
N GLY A 431 8.24 -15.29 3.33
CA GLY A 431 8.68 -13.93 3.03
C GLY A 431 9.55 -13.30 4.11
N TYR A 432 10.05 -14.07 5.07
CA TYR A 432 11.01 -13.64 6.09
C TYR A 432 11.84 -14.83 6.58
N TYR A 433 12.94 -14.54 7.27
CA TYR A 433 13.73 -15.51 8.04
C TYR A 433 14.30 -14.87 9.31
N HIS A 434 14.68 -15.71 10.27
CA HIS A 434 15.34 -15.27 11.50
C HIS A 434 16.85 -15.47 11.40
N LEU A 435 17.62 -14.41 11.64
CA LEU A 435 19.06 -14.45 11.83
C LEU A 435 19.36 -14.55 13.33
N LEU A 436 19.87 -15.70 13.76
CA LEU A 436 20.26 -15.97 15.13
C LEU A 436 21.75 -15.68 15.29
N PHE A 437 22.10 -14.91 16.32
CA PHE A 437 23.46 -14.60 16.69
C PHE A 437 23.89 -15.43 17.90
N PHE A 438 25.09 -16.00 17.83
CA PHE A 438 25.74 -16.69 18.93
C PHE A 438 27.10 -16.03 19.17
N ALA A 439 27.40 -15.70 20.43
CA ALA A 439 28.69 -15.11 20.77
C ALA A 439 29.78 -16.21 20.79
N LEU A 440 30.97 -15.91 20.27
CA LEU A 440 32.13 -16.81 20.39
C LEU A 440 32.51 -17.05 21.86
N GLU A 441 32.31 -16.02 22.68
CA GLU A 441 32.62 -15.97 24.10
C GLU A 441 31.61 -16.76 24.95
N GLU A 442 30.36 -16.84 24.50
CA GLU A 442 29.24 -17.49 25.19
C GLU A 442 28.39 -18.31 24.18
N PRO A 443 28.93 -19.43 23.64
CA PRO A 443 28.30 -20.15 22.51
C PRO A 443 27.06 -20.96 22.93
N THR A 444 26.82 -21.11 24.23
CA THR A 444 25.73 -21.93 24.77
C THR A 444 24.38 -21.23 24.73
N GLN A 445 24.32 -19.93 24.45
CA GLN A 445 23.09 -19.15 24.40
C GLN A 445 23.00 -18.31 23.12
N CYS A 446 21.80 -18.18 22.57
CA CYS A 446 21.55 -17.24 21.48
C CYS A 446 21.61 -15.81 22.04
N ALA A 447 22.58 -15.03 21.56
CA ALA A 447 22.85 -13.68 22.05
C ALA A 447 21.84 -12.65 21.52
N ASN A 448 21.34 -12.83 20.30
CA ASN A 448 20.36 -11.94 19.68
C ASN A 448 19.65 -12.63 18.51
N VAL A 449 18.45 -12.17 18.16
CA VAL A 449 17.71 -12.61 16.97
C VAL A 449 17.25 -11.39 16.18
N MET A 450 17.48 -11.41 14.87
CA MET A 450 17.01 -10.39 13.95
C MET A 450 16.08 -11.01 12.91
N THR A 451 14.94 -10.38 12.67
CA THR A 451 13.97 -10.81 11.66
C THR A 451 14.21 -10.02 10.37
N LEU A 452 14.52 -10.72 9.28
CA LEU A 452 14.80 -10.11 7.98
C LEU A 452 13.69 -10.48 6.99
N THR A 453 13.08 -9.46 6.37
CA THR A 453 11.98 -9.64 5.42
C THR A 453 12.48 -9.65 3.99
N LEU A 454 11.82 -10.43 3.15
CA LEU A 454 12.08 -10.53 1.72
C LEU A 454 11.05 -9.71 0.95
N THR A 455 11.52 -8.99 -0.08
CA THR A 455 10.65 -8.24 -0.99
C THR A 455 9.79 -9.19 -1.84
N ALA A 456 8.66 -8.71 -2.36
CA ALA A 456 7.84 -9.50 -3.28
C ALA A 456 8.64 -10.00 -4.50
N LYS A 457 9.57 -9.19 -5.01
CA LYS A 457 10.46 -9.56 -6.11
C LYS A 457 11.35 -10.75 -5.74
N GLN A 458 12.01 -10.71 -4.58
CA GLN A 458 12.87 -11.81 -4.13
C GLN A 458 12.09 -13.09 -3.90
N ARG A 459 10.87 -12.99 -3.36
CA ARG A 459 9.98 -14.14 -3.18
C ARG A 459 9.59 -14.76 -4.51
N GLN A 460 9.23 -13.93 -5.49
CA GLN A 460 8.89 -14.41 -6.84
C GLN A 460 10.11 -15.08 -7.50
N GLN A 461 11.30 -14.49 -7.41
CA GLN A 461 12.53 -15.10 -7.94
C GLN A 461 12.81 -16.49 -7.35
N LEU A 462 12.64 -16.64 -6.02
CA LEU A 462 12.78 -17.94 -5.36
C LEU A 462 11.77 -18.97 -5.88
N THR A 463 10.51 -18.57 -6.11
CA THR A 463 9.49 -19.44 -6.70
C THR A 463 9.85 -19.82 -8.14
N ASP A 464 10.23 -18.85 -8.98
CA ASP A 464 10.59 -19.08 -10.38
C ASP A 464 11.77 -20.06 -10.50
N TRP A 465 12.78 -19.92 -9.63
CA TRP A 465 13.94 -20.82 -9.61
C TRP A 465 13.59 -22.26 -9.21
N LEU A 466 12.63 -22.45 -8.29
CA LEU A 466 12.15 -23.78 -7.92
C LEU A 466 11.39 -24.45 -9.08
N GLU A 467 10.67 -23.69 -9.91
CA GLU A 467 9.98 -24.22 -11.09
C GLU A 467 10.92 -24.50 -12.26
N LEU A 468 12.03 -23.76 -12.37
CA LEU A 468 13.06 -23.96 -13.40
C LEU A 468 13.92 -25.21 -13.15
N GLU A 469 14.11 -25.60 -11.88
CA GLU A 469 14.88 -26.79 -11.52
C GLU A 469 14.30 -28.07 -12.13
N GLU A 470 12.96 -28.22 -12.11
CA GLU A 470 12.24 -29.38 -12.67
C GLU A 470 12.56 -29.62 -14.17
N LYS A 471 13.15 -28.64 -14.86
CA LYS A 471 13.41 -28.65 -16.30
C LYS A 471 14.89 -28.50 -16.67
N SER A 472 15.80 -28.43 -15.69
CA SER A 472 17.20 -28.07 -15.93
C SER A 472 18.12 -29.27 -16.23
N HIS A 473 19.12 -29.07 -17.11
CA HIS A 473 20.19 -30.03 -17.41
C HIS A 473 21.53 -29.53 -16.84
N GLU A 474 22.31 -30.43 -16.25
CA GLU A 474 23.59 -30.10 -15.61
C GLU A 474 24.69 -29.84 -16.64
N ALA A 475 25.22 -28.61 -16.66
CA ALA A 475 26.35 -28.26 -17.52
C ALA A 475 27.71 -28.39 -16.79
N ILE A 476 27.72 -28.28 -15.46
CA ILE A 476 28.94 -28.26 -14.62
C ILE A 476 28.73 -28.98 -13.29
N ALA A 477 29.82 -29.27 -12.57
CA ALA A 477 29.75 -29.84 -11.22
C ALA A 477 29.46 -28.79 -10.13
N SER A 478 28.89 -29.22 -8.99
CA SER A 478 28.52 -28.35 -7.86
C SER A 478 29.69 -27.48 -7.33
N GLU A 479 30.92 -28.02 -7.27
CA GLU A 479 32.10 -27.24 -6.86
C GLU A 479 32.50 -26.14 -7.87
N GLN A 480 32.31 -26.38 -9.16
CA GLN A 480 32.51 -25.38 -10.21
C GLN A 480 31.44 -24.29 -10.10
N ALA A 481 30.19 -24.65 -9.87
CA ALA A 481 29.10 -23.71 -9.65
C ALA A 481 29.36 -22.79 -8.45
N LYS A 482 29.81 -23.35 -7.31
CA LYS A 482 30.24 -22.55 -6.14
C LYS A 482 31.35 -21.58 -6.50
N THR A 483 32.31 -21.98 -7.33
CA THR A 483 33.44 -21.13 -7.73
C THR A 483 32.97 -19.94 -8.57
N ILE A 484 32.06 -20.18 -9.52
CA ILE A 484 31.47 -19.12 -10.37
C ILE A 484 30.65 -18.15 -9.52
N LEU A 485 29.77 -18.67 -8.65
CA LEU A 485 28.94 -17.85 -7.77
C LEU A 485 29.78 -17.01 -6.80
N LYS A 486 30.91 -17.54 -6.31
CA LYS A 486 31.86 -16.75 -5.51
C LYS A 486 32.44 -15.57 -6.29
N ALA A 487 32.82 -15.78 -7.55
CA ALA A 487 33.37 -14.72 -8.38
C ALA A 487 32.34 -13.62 -8.66
N GLU A 488 31.11 -14.00 -9.00
CA GLU A 488 30.02 -13.05 -9.22
C GLU A 488 29.66 -12.26 -7.95
N TYR A 489 29.60 -12.97 -6.81
CA TYR A 489 29.41 -12.34 -5.52
C TYR A 489 30.48 -11.29 -5.20
N LEU A 490 31.76 -11.57 -5.48
CA LEU A 490 32.83 -10.59 -5.27
C LEU A 490 32.64 -9.33 -6.11
N ASN A 491 32.18 -9.46 -7.35
CA ASN A 491 31.89 -8.31 -8.23
C ASN A 491 30.73 -7.47 -7.71
N LEU A 492 29.71 -8.10 -7.12
CA LEU A 492 28.51 -7.41 -6.60
C LEU A 492 28.73 -6.75 -5.23
N LYS A 493 29.79 -7.10 -4.48
CA LYS A 493 30.01 -6.57 -3.13
C LYS A 493 29.99 -5.05 -3.06
N SER A 494 30.66 -4.38 -4.00
CA SER A 494 30.75 -2.91 -3.99
C SER A 494 29.38 -2.27 -4.20
N GLU A 495 28.57 -2.81 -5.12
CA GLU A 495 27.24 -2.29 -5.43
C GLU A 495 26.28 -2.49 -4.24
N ILE A 496 26.30 -3.67 -3.61
CA ILE A 496 25.48 -3.97 -2.43
C ILE A 496 25.84 -3.03 -1.27
N LEU A 497 27.13 -2.80 -1.05
CA LEU A 497 27.60 -1.90 0.00
C LEU A 497 27.19 -0.45 -0.28
N GLN A 498 27.32 0.01 -1.52
CA GLN A 498 26.93 1.36 -1.92
C GLN A 498 25.43 1.59 -1.68
N LYS A 499 24.56 0.65 -2.08
CA LYS A 499 23.11 0.71 -1.82
C LYS A 499 22.80 0.80 -0.32
N LEU A 500 23.55 0.09 0.53
CA LEU A 500 23.38 0.15 1.98
C LEU A 500 23.81 1.50 2.57
N VAL A 501 24.93 2.04 2.11
CA VAL A 501 25.43 3.36 2.54
C VAL A 501 24.44 4.46 2.12
N GLU A 502 23.94 4.44 0.90
CA GLU A 502 22.95 5.39 0.39
C GLU A 502 21.65 5.35 1.22
N ARG A 503 21.12 4.15 1.51
CA ARG A 503 19.94 3.98 2.37
C ARG A 503 20.14 4.62 3.75
N GLN A 504 21.31 4.47 4.35
CA GLN A 504 21.63 5.08 5.63
C GLN A 504 21.78 6.61 5.55
N GLN A 505 22.39 7.14 4.48
CA GLN A 505 22.51 8.58 4.28
C GLN A 505 21.14 9.24 4.09
N ILE A 506 20.23 8.62 3.33
CA ILE A 506 18.86 9.10 3.14
C ILE A 506 18.12 9.13 4.49
N ALA A 507 18.26 8.09 5.31
CA ALA A 507 17.67 8.05 6.66
C ALA A 507 18.23 9.18 7.57
N LYS A 508 19.53 9.47 7.51
CA LYS A 508 20.16 10.58 8.25
C LYS A 508 19.76 11.96 7.73
N LEU A 509 19.61 12.15 6.42
CA LEU A 509 19.18 13.40 5.80
C LEU A 509 17.72 13.74 6.13
N GLY A 510 16.83 12.74 6.10
CA GLY A 510 15.45 12.91 6.55
C GLY A 510 15.35 13.35 8.01
N PHE A 511 16.20 12.80 8.88
CA PHE A 511 16.28 13.20 10.29
C PHE A 511 16.82 14.63 10.49
N ARG A 512 17.83 15.05 9.71
CA ARG A 512 18.37 16.42 9.77
C ARG A 512 17.40 17.46 9.23
N ALA A 513 16.69 17.18 8.14
CA ALA A 513 15.65 18.06 7.61
C ALA A 513 14.46 18.18 8.58
N TRP A 514 14.16 17.11 9.31
CA TRP A 514 13.17 17.13 10.38
C TRP A 514 13.63 17.99 11.58
N LEU A 515 14.91 17.88 11.98
CA LEU A 515 15.48 18.72 13.04
C LEU A 515 15.55 20.20 12.67
N SER A 516 15.91 20.54 11.42
CA SER A 516 15.94 21.95 10.98
C SER A 516 14.54 22.57 10.98
N GLN A 517 13.52 21.83 10.49
CA GLN A 517 12.13 22.28 10.57
C GLN A 517 11.61 22.42 12.01
N LEU A 518 12.12 21.60 12.93
CA LEU A 518 11.81 21.71 14.36
C LEU A 518 12.45 22.97 14.96
N PHE A 519 13.72 23.23 14.62
CA PHE A 519 14.46 24.40 15.10
C PHE A 519 13.90 25.71 14.56
N ASP A 520 13.56 25.77 13.28
CA ASP A 520 12.93 26.93 12.65
C ASP A 520 11.57 27.24 13.28
N LYS A 521 10.79 26.20 13.63
CA LYS A 521 9.52 26.37 14.35
C LYS A 521 9.72 26.88 15.78
N ILE A 522 10.78 26.47 16.47
CA ILE A 522 11.10 26.96 17.82
C ILE A 522 11.56 28.42 17.76
N LEU A 523 12.39 28.79 16.79
CA LEU A 523 12.84 30.18 16.59
C LEU A 523 11.67 31.12 16.25
N GLN A 524 10.70 30.68 15.44
CA GLN A 524 9.48 31.45 15.15
C GLN A 524 8.56 31.65 16.36
N ILE A 525 8.64 30.77 17.36
CA ILE A 525 7.87 30.88 18.61
C ILE A 525 8.56 31.87 19.56
N ILE A 526 9.90 31.85 19.62
CA ILE A 526 10.68 32.74 20.47
C ILE A 526 10.69 34.17 19.91
N SER A 527 10.64 34.37 18.59
CA SER A 527 10.57 35.71 17.99
C SER A 527 9.18 36.38 18.02
N ARG A 528 8.18 35.72 18.62
CA ARG A 528 6.79 36.21 18.77
C ARG A 528 6.36 36.35 20.24
N SER A 529 7.31 36.19 21.17
CA SER A 529 7.20 36.49 22.59
C SER A 529 8.00 37.76 22.88
#